data_AF-A0A546X177-F1
#
_entry.id   AF-A0A546X177-F1
#
_cell.length_a   1.000
_cell.length_b   1.000
_cell.length_c   1.000
_cell.angle_alpha   90.00
_cell.angle_beta   90.00
_cell.angle_gamma   90.00
#
_symmetry.space_group_name_H-M   'P 1'
#
loop_
_entity.id
_entity.type
_entity.pdbx_description
1 polymer ?
#
loop_
_entity_poly.entity_id
_entity_poly.type
_entity_poly.pdbx_seq_one_letter_code
_entity_poly.pdbx_strand_id
1 'polypeptide(L)'
;MEKAQSAMKTGVFKNRNGTRISSGNKIKCRNLPQEDEAAERRPTLPKKLSDFKYMSFDVVGTLIDFEGGLKSTLTQIGAENGVEVDGEKALGLYRAARYSDATDLFPDDLVRVYLIIAPQLGLPAERALGERLRDAAKNWKGFEDSRTAMAQLAKTHRLIAMTNAQRWAFEHFSKELGNPFYAAFTADDTGTEKPDPAFFEKVFAFVESEGASKDDILHVAQSQYHDIGISRKLGMTNCWIERRHDQKGYGGTIEPENFTEPDYHFTSMAGLAEAARQAGG
;
A
#
# COMPACT_ATOMS: atom_id res chain seq x y z
N MET A 1 26.00 10.13 -48.21
CA MET A 1 26.83 9.23 -49.03
C MET A 1 26.86 7.87 -48.35
N GLU A 2 26.60 6.73 -48.97
CA GLU A 2 25.93 6.32 -50.19
C GLU A 2 25.94 4.79 -50.12
N LYS A 3 24.93 4.12 -50.70
CA LYS A 3 24.70 2.65 -50.73
C LYS A 3 24.09 2.11 -49.42
N ALA A 4 22.81 1.75 -49.34
CA ALA A 4 22.05 1.00 -50.32
C ALA A 4 20.62 1.55 -50.50
N GLN A 5 20.39 2.16 -51.67
CA GLN A 5 19.10 2.17 -52.33
C GLN A 5 19.23 1.27 -53.57
N SER A 6 18.25 0.39 -53.77
CA SER A 6 17.70 -0.07 -55.05
C SER A 6 17.44 -1.57 -55.07
N ALA A 7 16.18 -1.95 -54.85
CA ALA A 7 15.41 -2.78 -55.78
C ALA A 7 13.99 -2.97 -55.24
N MET A 8 13.07 -2.08 -55.64
CA MET A 8 11.66 -2.45 -55.77
C MET A 8 11.55 -3.46 -56.92
N LYS A 9 10.89 -4.60 -56.71
CA LYS A 9 9.80 -5.12 -57.57
C LYS A 9 9.44 -6.56 -57.20
N THR A 10 8.15 -6.84 -57.32
CA THR A 10 7.47 -8.14 -57.31
C THR A 10 7.36 -8.83 -55.95
N GLY A 11 6.16 -8.72 -55.36
CA GLY A 11 5.78 -9.49 -54.19
C GLY A 11 5.48 -10.95 -54.53
N VAL A 12 5.96 -11.86 -53.67
CA VAL A 12 5.35 -13.17 -53.41
C VAL A 12 5.77 -13.57 -51.99
N PHE A 13 4.85 -13.51 -51.02
CA PHE A 13 5.01 -14.23 -49.75
C PHE A 13 4.25 -15.57 -49.87
N LYS A 14 4.97 -16.69 -49.72
CA LYS A 14 4.41 -18.04 -49.62
C LYS A 14 4.35 -18.45 -48.15
N ASN A 15 3.23 -18.99 -47.68
CA ASN A 15 3.17 -19.75 -46.43
C ASN A 15 3.33 -21.26 -46.71
N ARG A 16 3.57 -22.04 -45.65
CA ARG A 16 4.11 -23.43 -45.68
C ARG A 16 3.27 -24.51 -46.37
N ASN A 17 2.10 -24.20 -46.96
CA ASN A 17 1.24 -25.21 -47.58
C ASN A 17 0.92 -24.98 -49.07
N GLY A 18 1.72 -24.20 -49.81
CA GLY A 18 1.82 -24.36 -51.27
C GLY A 18 0.62 -23.96 -52.15
N THR A 19 -0.40 -23.25 -51.64
CA THR A 19 -1.58 -22.88 -52.44
C THR A 19 -1.53 -21.42 -52.94
N ARG A 20 -1.80 -21.22 -54.25
CA ARG A 20 -1.91 -19.91 -54.94
C ARG A 20 -3.11 -19.11 -54.38
N ILE A 21 -2.91 -17.81 -54.11
CA ILE A 21 -4.00 -16.87 -53.81
C ILE A 21 -4.18 -15.95 -55.03
N SER A 22 -5.34 -16.02 -55.69
CA SER A 22 -5.74 -15.15 -56.80
C SER A 22 -6.31 -13.84 -56.27
N SER A 23 -5.90 -12.73 -56.89
CA SER A 23 -6.50 -11.41 -56.71
C SER A 23 -7.93 -11.39 -57.25
N GLY A 24 -8.89 -11.09 -56.39
CA GLY A 24 -10.25 -10.75 -56.81
C GLY A 24 -11.33 -11.28 -55.88
N ASN A 25 -11.72 -10.47 -54.89
CA ASN A 25 -13.13 -10.30 -54.58
C ASN A 25 -13.34 -9.08 -53.68
N LYS A 26 -14.13 -8.12 -54.20
CA LYS A 26 -14.71 -7.03 -53.42
C LYS A 26 -15.65 -7.66 -52.39
N ILE A 27 -15.31 -7.57 -51.11
CA ILE A 27 -16.23 -7.91 -50.02
C ILE A 27 -16.74 -6.61 -49.42
N LYS A 28 -18.06 -6.46 -49.51
CA LYS A 28 -18.90 -5.38 -49.01
C LYS A 28 -18.46 -4.95 -47.60
N CYS A 29 -18.34 -3.63 -47.41
CA CYS A 29 -18.36 -3.00 -46.10
C CYS A 29 -19.56 -3.54 -45.31
N ARG A 30 -19.28 -4.32 -44.27
CA ARG A 30 -20.27 -4.64 -43.24
C ARG A 30 -20.21 -3.52 -42.21
N ASN A 31 -21.39 -3.02 -41.89
CA ASN A 31 -21.66 -1.92 -40.99
C ASN A 31 -20.83 -2.01 -39.70
N LEU A 32 -20.19 -0.89 -39.37
CA LEU A 32 -19.68 -0.61 -38.03
C LEU A 32 -20.87 -0.62 -37.07
N PRO A 33 -20.79 -1.29 -35.91
CA PRO A 33 -21.75 -1.07 -34.84
C PRO A 33 -21.67 0.41 -34.45
N GLN A 34 -22.85 1.04 -34.43
CA GLN A 34 -23.04 2.41 -33.99
C GLN A 34 -22.62 2.55 -32.52
N GLU A 35 -22.08 3.72 -32.23
CA GLU A 35 -21.93 4.31 -30.90
C GLU A 35 -23.19 4.03 -30.06
N ASP A 36 -23.06 3.25 -28.99
CA ASP A 36 -23.92 3.29 -27.79
C ASP A 36 -23.55 2.13 -26.86
N GLU A 37 -22.55 2.34 -26.00
CA GLU A 37 -22.46 1.77 -24.64
C GLU A 37 -21.24 2.30 -23.87
N ALA A 38 -20.88 3.57 -24.05
CA ALA A 38 -20.23 4.31 -22.98
C ALA A 38 -21.35 4.74 -22.04
N ALA A 39 -21.74 3.86 -21.12
CA ALA A 39 -22.62 4.25 -20.02
C ALA A 39 -21.99 5.48 -19.35
N GLU A 40 -22.62 6.63 -19.56
CA GLU A 40 -22.36 7.87 -18.83
C GLU A 40 -22.28 7.51 -17.34
N ARG A 41 -21.06 7.45 -16.79
CA ARG A 41 -20.87 7.66 -15.37
C ARG A 41 -21.27 9.10 -15.13
N ARG A 42 -22.56 9.33 -14.86
CA ARG A 42 -23.03 10.57 -14.26
C ARG A 42 -22.09 10.85 -13.09
N PRO A 43 -21.60 12.09 -12.91
CA PRO A 43 -20.82 12.43 -11.75
C PRO A 43 -21.74 12.23 -10.53
N THR A 44 -21.60 11.09 -9.88
CA THR A 44 -22.19 10.85 -8.56
C THR A 44 -21.54 11.87 -7.65
N LEU A 45 -22.34 12.63 -6.91
CA LEU A 45 -21.82 13.51 -5.86
C LEU A 45 -20.81 12.71 -5.02
N PRO A 46 -19.65 13.29 -4.67
CA PRO A 46 -18.67 12.59 -3.86
C PRO A 46 -19.35 12.13 -2.58
N LYS A 47 -19.19 10.84 -2.23
CA LYS A 47 -19.75 10.28 -1.00
C LYS A 47 -19.32 11.15 0.18
N LYS A 48 -20.15 11.25 1.21
CA LYS A 48 -19.73 11.84 2.48
C LYS A 48 -18.99 10.79 3.29
N LEU A 49 -18.12 11.21 4.21
CA LEU A 49 -17.44 10.29 5.12
C LEU A 49 -18.43 9.47 5.97
N SER A 50 -19.60 10.03 6.25
CA SER A 50 -20.70 9.36 6.97
C SER A 50 -21.46 8.32 6.14
N ASP A 51 -21.30 8.29 4.81
CA ASP A 51 -21.99 7.33 3.93
C ASP A 51 -21.29 5.96 3.90
N PHE A 52 -20.02 5.88 4.34
CA PHE A 52 -19.29 4.61 4.39
C PHE A 52 -19.71 3.80 5.60
N LYS A 53 -19.97 2.50 5.40
CA LYS A 53 -20.25 1.56 6.49
C LYS A 53 -18.97 1.08 7.16
N TYR A 54 -17.91 0.93 6.35
CA TYR A 54 -16.61 0.44 6.77
C TYR A 54 -15.54 1.49 6.50
N MET A 55 -14.57 1.56 7.41
CA MET A 55 -13.27 2.17 7.12
C MET A 55 -12.21 1.10 7.27
N SER A 56 -11.45 0.84 6.21
CA SER A 56 -10.31 -0.07 6.26
C SER A 56 -9.02 0.72 6.40
N PHE A 57 -8.07 0.21 7.18
CA PHE A 57 -6.86 0.93 7.55
C PHE A 57 -5.62 0.11 7.25
N ASP A 58 -4.69 0.72 6.53
CA ASP A 58 -3.28 0.38 6.76
C ASP A 58 -2.91 0.66 8.23
N VAL A 59 -2.00 -0.14 8.80
CA VAL A 59 -1.66 -0.07 10.23
C VAL A 59 -0.25 0.48 10.44
N VAL A 60 0.77 -0.12 9.82
CA VAL A 60 2.18 0.21 10.06
C VAL A 60 2.58 1.38 9.16
N GLY A 61 2.86 2.55 9.75
CA GLY A 61 3.13 3.78 9.02
C GLY A 61 1.90 4.69 8.87
N THR A 62 0.69 4.15 8.98
CA THR A 62 -0.55 4.94 9.05
C THR A 62 -0.99 5.18 10.50
N LEU A 63 -1.04 4.15 11.34
CA LEU A 63 -1.52 4.23 12.72
C LEU A 63 -0.37 4.04 13.72
N ILE A 64 0.56 3.14 13.43
CA ILE A 64 1.75 2.85 14.23
C ILE A 64 2.94 3.61 13.65
N ASP A 65 3.64 4.37 14.51
CA ASP A 65 4.89 5.06 14.19
C ASP A 65 6.06 4.08 14.20
N PHE A 66 6.16 3.31 13.11
CA PHE A 66 7.25 2.36 12.92
C PHE A 66 8.60 3.05 12.76
N GLU A 67 8.63 4.26 12.20
CA GLU A 67 9.87 4.99 12.00
C GLU A 67 10.47 5.42 13.33
N GLY A 68 9.65 5.95 14.25
CA GLY A 68 10.04 6.24 15.62
C GLY A 68 10.52 4.98 16.36
N GLY A 69 9.79 3.87 16.21
CA GLY A 69 10.16 2.57 16.80
C GLY A 69 11.51 2.03 16.31
N LEU A 70 11.73 2.05 14.99
CA LEU A 70 12.97 1.61 14.36
C LEU A 70 14.15 2.51 14.74
N LYS A 71 13.98 3.84 14.65
CA LYS A 71 15.02 4.82 15.05
C LYS A 71 15.40 4.64 16.51
N SER A 72 14.43 4.58 17.42
CA SER A 72 14.67 4.42 18.85
C SER A 72 15.48 3.14 19.16
N THR A 73 15.11 2.02 18.54
CA THR A 73 15.80 0.74 18.76
C THR A 73 17.24 0.78 18.24
N LEU A 74 17.46 1.33 17.04
CA LEU A 74 18.80 1.45 16.47
C LEU A 74 19.67 2.43 17.26
N THR A 75 19.11 3.55 17.76
CA THR A 75 19.83 4.49 18.63
C THR A 75 20.27 3.82 19.93
N GLN A 76 19.42 2.99 20.55
CA GLN A 76 19.81 2.24 21.76
C GLN A 76 20.96 1.27 21.48
N ILE A 77 20.86 0.49 20.40
CA ILE A 77 21.93 -0.42 19.97
C ILE A 77 23.22 0.37 19.69
N GLY A 78 23.12 1.53 19.04
CA GLY A 78 24.25 2.42 18.80
C GLY A 78 24.92 2.89 20.08
N ALA A 79 24.14 3.38 21.04
CA ALA A 79 24.65 3.86 22.33
C ALA A 79 25.43 2.76 23.09
N GLU A 80 24.95 1.52 23.06
CA GLU A 80 25.62 0.36 23.68
C GLU A 80 26.93 -0.03 22.97
N ASN A 81 27.10 0.36 21.71
CA ASN A 81 28.26 0.05 20.89
C ASN A 81 29.15 1.28 20.60
N GLY A 82 28.89 2.42 21.24
CA GLY A 82 29.66 3.65 21.03
C GLY A 82 29.49 4.27 19.64
N VAL A 83 28.32 4.05 19.01
CA VAL A 83 27.99 4.52 17.66
C VAL A 83 26.80 5.46 17.72
N GLU A 84 26.94 6.66 17.16
CA GLU A 84 25.81 7.56 16.93
C GLU A 84 25.12 7.20 15.61
N VAL A 85 23.83 6.89 15.67
CA VAL A 85 23.04 6.47 14.50
C VAL A 85 22.25 7.66 13.95
N ASP A 86 22.52 8.02 12.69
CA ASP A 86 21.67 8.91 11.90
C ASP A 86 20.36 8.18 11.54
N GLY A 87 19.26 8.64 12.12
CA GLY A 87 17.94 8.02 11.96
C GLY A 87 17.37 8.10 10.54
N GLU A 88 17.59 9.20 9.81
CA GLU A 88 17.06 9.31 8.44
C GLU A 88 17.89 8.46 7.47
N LYS A 89 19.21 8.41 7.65
CA LYS A 89 20.06 7.45 6.94
C LYS A 89 19.61 6.01 7.23
N ALA A 90 19.34 5.68 8.49
CA ALA A 90 18.87 4.36 8.88
C ALA A 90 17.53 3.99 8.21
N LEU A 91 16.58 4.93 8.13
CA LEU A 91 15.31 4.71 7.43
C LEU A 91 15.49 4.46 5.93
N GLY A 92 16.38 5.22 5.27
CA GLY A 92 16.70 5.01 3.87
C GLY A 92 17.33 3.63 3.59
N LEU A 93 18.23 3.18 4.48
CA LEU A 93 18.84 1.86 4.42
C LEU A 93 17.83 0.74 4.71
N TYR A 94 16.99 0.92 5.73
CA TYR A 94 15.89 0.00 6.05
C TYR A 94 14.99 -0.21 4.83
N ARG A 95 14.56 0.87 4.18
CA ARG A 95 13.74 0.80 2.97
C ARG A 95 14.42 -0.01 1.87
N ALA A 96 15.67 0.31 1.54
CA ALA A 96 16.40 -0.40 0.50
C ALA A 96 16.51 -1.91 0.80
N ALA A 97 16.75 -2.29 2.06
CA ALA A 97 16.86 -3.68 2.47
C ALA A 97 15.51 -4.41 2.54
N ARG A 98 14.45 -3.76 3.01
CA ARG A 98 13.11 -4.37 3.17
C ARG A 98 12.45 -4.69 1.82
N TYR A 99 12.79 -3.95 0.78
CA TYR A 99 12.18 -4.12 -0.55
C TYR A 99 13.15 -4.72 -1.59
N SER A 100 14.13 -5.48 -1.12
CA SER A 100 14.97 -6.34 -1.98
C SER A 100 14.25 -7.65 -2.34
N ASP A 101 14.71 -8.34 -3.39
CA ASP A 101 14.13 -9.61 -3.88
C ASP A 101 14.03 -10.73 -2.83
N ALA A 102 14.86 -10.69 -1.77
CA ALA A 102 14.93 -11.71 -0.73
C ALA A 102 14.17 -11.31 0.56
N THR A 103 12.96 -10.75 0.43
CA THR A 103 12.16 -10.31 1.58
C THR A 103 11.37 -11.46 2.23
N ASP A 104 11.29 -11.45 3.56
CA ASP A 104 10.36 -12.24 4.35
C ASP A 104 9.21 -11.37 4.90
N LEU A 105 8.29 -11.96 5.66
CA LEU A 105 7.16 -11.27 6.26
C LEU A 105 7.58 -10.30 7.37
N PHE A 106 6.91 -9.16 7.44
CA PHE A 106 7.12 -8.18 8.49
C PHE A 106 6.44 -8.62 9.81
N PRO A 107 7.06 -8.46 11.00
CA PRO A 107 8.37 -7.89 11.25
C PRO A 107 9.52 -8.91 11.33
N ASP A 108 9.29 -10.21 11.12
CA ASP A 108 10.35 -11.23 11.21
C ASP A 108 11.53 -10.94 10.27
N ASP A 109 11.24 -10.35 9.10
CA ASP A 109 12.23 -9.84 8.14
C ASP A 109 13.20 -8.80 8.72
N LEU A 110 12.85 -8.12 9.83
CA LEU A 110 13.72 -7.14 10.48
C LEU A 110 15.06 -7.74 10.94
N VAL A 111 15.13 -9.04 11.20
CA VAL A 111 16.40 -9.71 11.52
C VAL A 111 17.34 -9.65 10.32
N ARG A 112 16.85 -9.99 9.12
CA ARG A 112 17.62 -9.94 7.88
C ARG A 112 17.97 -8.49 7.53
N VAL A 113 16.99 -7.59 7.61
CA VAL A 113 17.19 -6.16 7.32
C VAL A 113 18.26 -5.57 8.24
N TYR A 114 18.24 -5.87 9.53
CA TYR A 114 19.26 -5.41 10.47
C TYR A 114 20.67 -5.84 10.02
N LEU A 115 20.85 -7.12 9.68
CA LEU A 115 22.15 -7.65 9.23
C LEU A 115 22.69 -6.94 7.97
N ILE A 116 21.79 -6.46 7.10
CA ILE A 116 22.16 -5.71 5.88
C ILE A 116 22.57 -4.27 6.20
N ILE A 117 21.83 -3.59 7.09
CA ILE A 117 22.02 -2.16 7.34
C ILE A 117 23.05 -1.87 8.43
N ALA A 118 23.25 -2.79 9.38
CA ALA A 118 24.14 -2.59 10.54
C ALA A 118 25.58 -2.20 10.13
N PRO A 119 26.27 -2.89 9.20
CA PRO A 119 27.62 -2.48 8.76
C PRO A 119 27.67 -1.06 8.19
N GLN A 120 26.62 -0.65 7.48
CA GLN A 120 26.52 0.66 6.83
C GLN A 120 26.25 1.79 7.83
N LEU A 121 25.72 1.44 8.99
CA LEU A 121 25.50 2.30 10.15
C LEU A 121 26.68 2.26 11.14
N GLY A 122 27.70 1.42 10.90
CA GLY A 122 28.81 1.22 11.84
C GLY A 122 28.46 0.34 13.04
N LEU A 123 27.33 -0.35 13.02
CA LEU A 123 26.86 -1.25 14.08
C LEU A 123 27.37 -2.68 13.87
N PRO A 124 27.46 -3.50 14.94
CA PRO A 124 27.76 -4.92 14.81
C PRO A 124 26.68 -5.66 14.02
N ALA A 125 27.07 -6.44 13.02
CA ALA A 125 26.16 -7.27 12.23
C ALA A 125 25.86 -8.60 12.94
N GLU A 126 25.23 -8.52 14.11
CA GLU A 126 24.91 -9.67 14.94
C GLU A 126 23.43 -10.03 14.86
N ARG A 127 23.13 -11.32 14.70
CA ARG A 127 21.76 -11.82 14.62
C ARG A 127 20.94 -11.47 15.86
N ALA A 128 21.53 -11.54 17.05
CA ALA A 128 20.85 -11.22 18.31
C ALA A 128 20.35 -9.76 18.35
N LEU A 129 21.08 -8.82 17.74
CA LEU A 129 20.67 -7.42 17.64
C LEU A 129 19.55 -7.23 16.59
N GLY A 130 19.56 -8.03 15.52
CA GLY A 130 18.44 -8.10 14.58
C GLY A 130 17.17 -8.68 15.21
N GLU A 131 17.29 -9.73 16.03
CA GLU A 131 16.19 -10.30 16.81
C GLU A 131 15.65 -9.28 17.83
N ARG A 132 16.52 -8.50 18.46
CA ARG A 132 16.10 -7.37 19.30
C ARG A 132 15.32 -6.32 18.51
N LEU A 133 15.75 -5.97 17.29
CA LEU A 133 15.01 -5.03 16.43
C LEU A 133 13.62 -5.57 16.06
N ARG A 134 13.53 -6.84 15.66
CA ARG A 134 12.25 -7.53 15.43
C ARG A 134 11.36 -7.48 16.67
N ASP A 135 11.88 -7.92 17.81
CA ASP A 135 11.11 -8.07 19.04
C ASP A 135 10.66 -6.72 19.61
N ALA A 136 11.36 -5.63 19.30
CA ALA A 136 10.95 -4.28 19.67
C ALA A 136 9.64 -3.85 19.02
N ALA A 137 9.23 -4.46 17.89
CA ALA A 137 7.99 -4.15 17.21
C ALA A 137 6.77 -4.25 18.14
N LYS A 138 6.74 -5.22 19.06
CA LYS A 138 5.64 -5.37 20.04
C LYS A 138 5.43 -4.15 20.95
N ASN A 139 6.41 -3.25 21.03
CA ASN A 139 6.41 -2.07 21.87
C ASN A 139 6.30 -0.76 21.08
N TRP A 140 6.24 -0.82 19.74
CA TRP A 140 6.11 0.38 18.92
C TRP A 140 4.79 1.10 19.18
N LYS A 141 4.83 2.42 19.13
CA LYS A 141 3.74 3.30 19.55
C LYS A 141 2.87 3.71 18.38
N GLY A 142 1.59 3.93 18.66
CA GLY A 142 0.74 4.68 17.73
C GLY A 142 1.26 6.11 17.59
N PHE A 143 0.99 6.75 16.45
CA PHE A 143 1.07 8.21 16.40
C PHE A 143 0.12 8.79 17.47
N GLU A 144 0.48 9.95 18.04
CA GLU A 144 -0.21 10.56 19.18
C GLU A 144 -1.73 10.69 18.99
N ASP A 145 -2.16 10.97 17.77
CA ASP A 145 -3.55 11.14 17.37
C ASP A 145 -4.31 9.83 17.11
N SER A 146 -3.61 8.73 16.88
CA SER A 146 -4.21 7.50 16.31
C SER A 146 -5.21 6.84 17.24
N ARG A 147 -4.85 6.61 18.51
CA ARG A 147 -5.75 5.92 19.47
C ARG A 147 -7.08 6.67 19.64
N THR A 148 -7.01 7.99 19.82
CA THR A 148 -8.20 8.83 20.01
C THR A 148 -9.05 8.88 18.74
N ALA A 149 -8.43 9.07 17.58
CA ALA A 149 -9.13 9.11 16.30
C ALA A 149 -9.82 7.77 15.99
N MET A 150 -9.13 6.64 16.19
CA MET A 150 -9.70 5.30 15.98
C MET A 150 -10.89 5.06 16.91
N ALA A 151 -10.80 5.46 18.19
CA ALA A 151 -11.92 5.35 19.13
C ALA A 151 -13.13 6.23 18.74
N GLN A 152 -12.90 7.36 18.07
CA GLN A 152 -13.98 8.20 17.56
C GLN A 152 -14.66 7.59 16.33
N LEU A 153 -13.87 7.15 15.34
CA LEU A 153 -14.36 6.53 14.11
C LEU A 153 -15.13 5.24 14.38
N ALA A 154 -14.69 4.44 15.36
CA ALA A 154 -15.35 3.19 15.75
C ALA A 154 -16.80 3.38 16.28
N LYS A 155 -17.20 4.61 16.61
CA LYS A 155 -18.58 4.91 17.05
C LYS A 155 -19.58 4.89 15.91
N THR A 156 -19.13 5.14 14.69
CA THR A 156 -19.99 5.34 13.51
C THR A 156 -19.66 4.39 12.37
N HIS A 157 -18.46 3.80 12.37
CA HIS A 157 -17.97 2.95 11.28
C HIS A 157 -17.43 1.62 11.82
N ARG A 158 -17.59 0.54 11.03
CA ARG A 158 -16.92 -0.74 11.30
C ARG A 158 -15.47 -0.65 10.79
N LEU A 159 -14.51 -0.68 11.70
CA LEU A 159 -13.10 -0.49 11.34
C LEU A 159 -12.44 -1.83 10.98
N ILE A 160 -11.78 -1.92 9.82
CA ILE A 160 -11.07 -3.11 9.36
C ILE A 160 -9.57 -2.83 9.33
N ALA A 161 -8.75 -3.66 9.97
CA ALA A 161 -7.30 -3.58 9.79
C ALA A 161 -6.85 -4.35 8.54
N MET A 162 -5.98 -3.74 7.73
CA MET A 162 -5.34 -4.32 6.56
C MET A 162 -3.83 -4.08 6.66
N THR A 163 -3.07 -5.06 7.16
CA THR A 163 -1.64 -4.87 7.44
C THR A 163 -0.79 -5.97 6.81
N ASN A 164 0.38 -5.59 6.29
CA ASN A 164 1.43 -6.53 5.89
C ASN A 164 2.15 -7.15 7.09
N ALA A 165 1.90 -6.65 8.31
CA ALA A 165 2.43 -7.26 9.50
C ALA A 165 1.83 -8.63 9.75
N GLN A 166 2.62 -9.51 10.35
CA GLN A 166 2.15 -10.77 10.89
C GLN A 166 1.23 -10.54 12.10
N ARG A 167 0.33 -11.51 12.32
CA ARG A 167 -0.66 -11.56 13.39
C ARG A 167 -0.07 -11.21 14.74
N TRP A 168 1.05 -11.85 15.09
CA TRP A 168 1.65 -11.70 16.42
C TRP A 168 1.97 -10.23 16.72
N ALA A 169 2.52 -9.49 15.76
CA ALA A 169 2.86 -8.08 15.92
C ALA A 169 1.59 -7.21 15.88
N PHE A 170 0.66 -7.53 14.98
CA PHE A 170 -0.61 -6.83 14.89
C PHE A 170 -1.42 -6.88 16.20
N GLU A 171 -1.44 -7.98 16.94
CA GLU A 171 -2.17 -8.04 18.22
C GLU A 171 -1.65 -6.99 19.23
N HIS A 172 -0.34 -6.74 19.23
CA HIS A 172 0.24 -5.67 20.05
C HIS A 172 -0.12 -4.28 19.53
N PHE A 173 -0.09 -4.07 18.21
CA PHE A 173 -0.51 -2.81 17.59
C PHE A 173 -1.98 -2.49 17.87
N SER A 174 -2.87 -3.48 17.72
CA SER A 174 -4.29 -3.36 18.02
C SER A 174 -4.50 -2.93 19.49
N LYS A 175 -3.79 -3.57 20.43
CA LYS A 175 -3.84 -3.22 21.85
C LYS A 175 -3.32 -1.79 22.12
N GLU A 176 -2.25 -1.38 21.46
CA GLU A 176 -1.71 -0.01 21.52
C GLU A 176 -2.68 1.02 20.91
N LEU A 177 -3.62 0.60 20.07
CA LEU A 177 -4.68 1.46 19.52
C LEU A 177 -6.01 1.36 20.30
N GLY A 178 -6.08 0.48 21.32
CA GLY A 178 -7.29 0.28 22.13
C GLY A 178 -8.27 -0.76 21.58
N ASN A 179 -7.77 -1.71 20.77
CA ASN A 179 -8.54 -2.76 20.11
C ASN A 179 -9.76 -2.24 19.34
N PRO A 180 -9.59 -1.26 18.41
CA PRO A 180 -10.72 -0.57 17.80
C PRO A 180 -11.34 -1.35 16.62
N PHE A 181 -10.71 -2.44 16.18
CA PHE A 181 -11.04 -3.11 14.93
C PHE A 181 -12.20 -4.08 15.07
N TYR A 182 -13.16 -3.96 14.16
CA TYR A 182 -14.24 -4.90 13.95
C TYR A 182 -13.74 -6.21 13.28
N ALA A 183 -12.79 -6.09 12.35
CA ALA A 183 -12.13 -7.22 11.71
C ALA A 183 -10.68 -6.88 11.37
N ALA A 184 -9.83 -7.88 11.17
CA ALA A 184 -8.42 -7.68 10.83
C ALA A 184 -7.92 -8.72 9.83
N PHE A 185 -7.10 -8.25 8.89
CA PHE A 185 -6.43 -9.05 7.88
C PHE A 185 -4.93 -8.75 7.94
N THR A 186 -4.15 -9.78 8.22
CA THR A 186 -2.68 -9.77 8.24
C THR A 186 -2.11 -10.53 7.04
N ALA A 187 -0.79 -10.46 6.87
CA ALA A 187 -0.10 -11.30 5.89
C ALA A 187 -0.34 -12.80 6.13
N ASP A 188 -0.47 -13.23 7.40
CA ASP A 188 -0.81 -14.63 7.73
C ASP A 188 -2.21 -15.03 7.25
N ASP A 189 -3.18 -14.11 7.29
CA ASP A 189 -4.58 -14.37 6.94
C ASP A 189 -4.79 -14.38 5.42
N THR A 190 -4.05 -13.53 4.70
CA THR A 190 -4.22 -13.31 3.26
C THR A 190 -3.25 -14.15 2.42
N GLY A 191 -2.12 -14.57 2.99
CA GLY A 191 -1.07 -15.31 2.30
C GLY A 191 -0.23 -14.46 1.34
N THR A 192 -0.44 -13.14 1.32
CA THR A 192 0.29 -12.17 0.48
C THR A 192 0.46 -10.84 1.23
N GLU A 193 1.26 -9.94 0.67
CA GLU A 193 1.39 -8.57 1.14
C GLU A 193 0.77 -7.61 0.13
N LYS A 194 0.16 -6.52 0.60
CA LYS A 194 -0.15 -5.38 -0.26
C LYS A 194 1.15 -4.89 -0.92
N PRO A 195 1.18 -4.47 -2.20
CA PRO A 195 0.05 -4.11 -3.05
C PRO A 195 -0.51 -5.25 -3.92
N ASP A 196 -0.32 -6.53 -3.56
CA ASP A 196 -0.96 -7.62 -4.28
C ASP A 196 -2.50 -7.50 -4.22
N PRO A 197 -3.21 -7.44 -5.37
CA PRO A 197 -4.68 -7.44 -5.41
C PRO A 197 -5.33 -8.55 -4.56
N ALA A 198 -4.70 -9.72 -4.46
CA ALA A 198 -5.25 -10.85 -3.72
C ALA A 198 -5.45 -10.53 -2.23
N PHE A 199 -4.68 -9.60 -1.65
CA PHE A 199 -4.91 -9.10 -0.29
C PHE A 199 -6.28 -8.42 -0.20
N PHE A 200 -6.55 -7.48 -1.12
CA PHE A 200 -7.77 -6.68 -1.13
C PHE A 200 -9.00 -7.52 -1.44
N GLU A 201 -8.88 -8.49 -2.35
CA GLU A 201 -9.97 -9.40 -2.71
C GLU A 201 -10.48 -10.21 -1.50
N LYS A 202 -9.60 -10.60 -0.57
CA LYS A 202 -10.01 -11.25 0.70
C LYS A 202 -10.87 -10.34 1.56
N VAL A 203 -10.52 -9.06 1.64
CA VAL A 203 -11.30 -8.06 2.40
C VAL A 203 -12.64 -7.79 1.72
N PHE A 204 -12.67 -7.73 0.39
CA PHE A 204 -13.92 -7.56 -0.37
C PHE A 204 -14.85 -8.75 -0.14
N ALA A 205 -14.34 -9.99 -0.22
CA ALA A 205 -15.14 -11.19 0.03
C ALA A 205 -15.74 -11.21 1.44
N PHE A 206 -14.99 -10.73 2.45
CA PHE A 206 -15.52 -10.57 3.81
C PHE A 206 -16.66 -9.54 3.87
N VAL A 207 -16.47 -8.37 3.29
CA VAL A 207 -17.50 -7.31 3.27
C VAL A 207 -18.74 -7.75 2.47
N GLU A 208 -18.57 -8.50 1.39
CA GLU A 208 -19.66 -9.11 0.62
C GLU A 208 -20.44 -10.14 1.44
N SER A 209 -19.73 -10.96 2.24
CA SER A 209 -20.39 -11.94 3.13
C SER A 209 -21.26 -11.29 4.21
N GLU A 210 -21.00 -10.02 4.52
CA GLU A 210 -21.77 -9.18 5.44
C GLU A 210 -22.92 -8.42 4.75
N GLY A 211 -23.17 -8.67 3.47
CA GLY A 211 -24.23 -8.01 2.70
C GLY A 211 -23.91 -6.58 2.27
N ALA A 212 -22.63 -6.21 2.24
CA ALA A 212 -22.13 -4.93 1.77
C ALA A 212 -21.26 -5.11 0.51
N SER A 213 -20.67 -4.03 0.00
CA SER A 213 -19.74 -4.11 -1.14
C SER A 213 -18.50 -3.26 -0.92
N LYS A 214 -17.50 -3.39 -1.79
CA LYS A 214 -16.31 -2.53 -1.75
C LYS A 214 -16.63 -1.04 -1.83
N ASP A 215 -17.75 -0.65 -2.44
CA ASP A 215 -18.17 0.75 -2.51
C ASP A 215 -18.61 1.29 -1.14
N ASP A 216 -18.94 0.43 -0.18
CA ASP A 216 -19.26 0.81 1.21
C ASP A 216 -18.01 1.00 2.08
N ILE A 217 -16.81 0.86 1.51
CA ILE A 217 -15.51 0.95 2.19
C ILE A 217 -14.81 2.25 1.82
N LEU A 218 -14.38 3.01 2.83
CA LEU A 218 -13.30 3.98 2.67
C LEU A 218 -11.96 3.32 3.05
N HIS A 219 -10.99 3.28 2.15
CA HIS A 219 -9.65 2.78 2.46
C HIS A 219 -8.72 3.92 2.88
N VAL A 220 -8.17 3.83 4.09
CA VAL A 220 -7.37 4.88 4.72
C VAL A 220 -5.93 4.39 4.89
N ALA A 221 -4.96 5.09 4.32
CA ALA A 221 -3.56 4.69 4.39
C ALA A 221 -2.59 5.85 4.21
N GLN A 222 -1.36 5.66 4.64
CA GLN A 222 -0.22 6.55 4.39
C GLN A 222 0.51 6.17 3.10
N SER A 223 0.63 4.88 2.79
CA SER A 223 1.50 4.42 1.70
C SER A 223 0.87 4.63 0.32
N GLN A 224 1.48 5.48 -0.50
CA GLN A 224 1.10 5.64 -1.90
C GLN A 224 1.29 4.36 -2.72
N TYR A 225 2.36 3.61 -2.42
CA TYR A 225 2.69 2.36 -3.13
C TYR A 225 1.85 1.17 -2.67
N HIS A 226 1.82 0.87 -1.36
CA HIS A 226 1.17 -0.34 -0.85
C HIS A 226 -0.35 -0.24 -0.85
N ASP A 227 -0.92 0.98 -0.79
CA ASP A 227 -2.33 1.15 -0.49
C ASP A 227 -3.04 2.10 -1.48
N ILE A 228 -2.68 3.38 -1.53
CA ILE A 228 -3.46 4.38 -2.28
C ILE A 228 -3.50 4.06 -3.78
N GLY A 229 -2.36 3.72 -4.38
CA GLY A 229 -2.30 3.40 -5.81
C GLY A 229 -3.07 2.12 -6.18
N ILE A 230 -2.91 1.04 -5.41
CA ILE A 230 -3.61 -0.22 -5.68
C ILE A 230 -5.10 -0.15 -5.38
N SER A 231 -5.51 0.47 -4.27
CA SER A 231 -6.93 0.65 -3.93
C SER A 231 -7.68 1.44 -5.00
N ARG A 232 -7.05 2.49 -5.57
CA ARG A 232 -7.60 3.22 -6.72
C ARG A 232 -7.75 2.33 -7.95
N LYS A 233 -6.74 1.52 -8.29
CA LYS A 233 -6.79 0.58 -9.43
C LYS A 233 -7.91 -0.45 -9.27
N LEU A 234 -8.20 -0.85 -8.03
CA LEU A 234 -9.30 -1.76 -7.69
C LEU A 234 -10.66 -1.05 -7.58
N GLY A 235 -10.71 0.27 -7.79
CA GLY A 235 -11.93 1.06 -7.79
C GLY A 235 -12.51 1.34 -6.41
N MET A 236 -11.68 1.34 -5.37
CA MET A 236 -12.09 1.77 -4.03
C MET A 236 -12.07 3.30 -3.91
N THR A 237 -12.91 3.83 -3.02
CA THR A 237 -12.70 5.18 -2.50
C THR A 237 -11.57 5.17 -1.47
N ASN A 238 -10.63 6.11 -1.56
CA ASN A 238 -9.49 6.15 -0.65
C ASN A 238 -9.21 7.51 -0.02
N CYS A 239 -8.57 7.45 1.15
CA CYS A 239 -8.18 8.57 1.97
C CYS A 239 -6.68 8.47 2.27
N TRP A 240 -5.92 9.45 1.83
CA TRP A 240 -4.50 9.52 2.11
C TRP A 240 -4.25 10.26 3.44
N ILE A 241 -3.48 9.63 4.33
CA ILE A 241 -2.96 10.24 5.56
C ILE A 241 -1.47 10.56 5.35
N GLU A 242 -1.16 11.80 4.99
CA GLU A 242 0.21 12.25 4.69
C GLU A 242 1.01 12.49 5.98
N ARG A 243 1.43 11.41 6.65
CA ARG A 243 2.17 11.49 7.92
C ARG A 243 3.45 12.33 7.87
N ARG A 244 4.12 12.35 6.71
CA ARG A 244 5.38 13.09 6.48
C ARG A 244 5.17 14.43 5.75
N HIS A 245 3.97 15.03 5.76
CA HIS A 245 3.64 16.26 5.04
C HIS A 245 4.58 17.46 5.31
N ASP A 246 5.18 17.50 6.50
CA ASP A 246 6.11 18.55 6.96
C ASP A 246 7.58 18.10 6.94
N GLN A 247 7.87 16.90 6.42
CA GLN A 247 9.19 16.29 6.38
C GLN A 247 9.65 16.06 4.94
N LYS A 248 10.97 16.11 4.74
CA LYS A 248 11.55 15.78 3.43
C LYS A 248 11.69 14.27 3.28
N GLY A 249 11.47 13.78 2.06
CA GLY A 249 11.66 12.38 1.69
C GLY A 249 10.65 11.42 2.31
N TYR A 250 10.79 10.14 1.94
CA TYR A 250 9.79 9.11 2.21
C TYR A 250 10.06 8.26 3.45
N GLY A 251 11.08 8.62 4.25
CA GLY A 251 11.48 7.88 5.43
C GLY A 251 11.71 6.40 5.13
N GLY A 252 11.06 5.52 5.89
CA GLY A 252 11.15 4.06 5.73
C GLY A 252 10.20 3.48 4.66
N THR A 253 9.40 4.31 3.99
CA THR A 253 8.40 3.88 3.00
C THR A 253 8.90 4.02 1.56
N ILE A 254 8.44 3.15 0.66
CA ILE A 254 8.76 3.20 -0.78
C ILE A 254 8.38 4.56 -1.35
N GLU A 255 9.32 5.18 -2.06
CA GLU A 255 9.04 6.33 -2.91
C GLU A 255 8.16 5.88 -4.09
N PRO A 256 6.93 6.40 -4.23
CA PRO A 256 6.07 6.00 -5.32
C PRO A 256 6.60 6.56 -6.65
N GLU A 257 6.58 5.75 -7.71
CA GLU A 257 6.93 6.22 -9.06
C GLU A 257 6.00 7.35 -9.52
N ASN A 258 4.72 7.28 -9.13
CA ASN A 258 3.70 8.27 -9.42
C ASN A 258 2.78 8.44 -8.21
N PHE A 259 2.34 9.67 -7.95
CA PHE A 259 1.34 9.95 -6.93
C PHE A 259 -0.05 9.68 -7.47
N THR A 260 -0.84 8.97 -6.68
CA THR A 260 -2.27 8.78 -6.93
C THR A 260 -3.02 9.90 -6.23
N GLU A 261 -3.83 10.66 -6.96
CA GLU A 261 -4.75 11.63 -6.39
C GLU A 261 -5.79 10.88 -5.52
N PRO A 262 -5.85 11.14 -4.21
CA PRO A 262 -6.80 10.45 -3.33
C PRO A 262 -8.16 11.16 -3.33
N ASP A 263 -9.24 10.46 -2.95
CA ASP A 263 -10.57 11.10 -2.84
C ASP A 263 -10.66 12.00 -1.61
N TYR A 264 -9.93 11.64 -0.54
CA TYR A 264 -9.74 12.47 0.64
C TYR A 264 -8.28 12.55 1.02
N HIS A 265 -7.88 13.68 1.59
CA HIS A 265 -6.52 13.91 2.02
C HIS A 265 -6.50 14.62 3.37
N PHE A 266 -5.77 14.05 4.33
CA PHE A 266 -5.49 14.65 5.63
C PHE A 266 -4.03 14.42 5.99
N THR A 267 -3.47 15.26 6.85
CA THR A 267 -2.10 15.10 7.36
C THR A 267 -2.05 14.23 8.63
N SER A 268 -3.22 13.88 9.19
CA SER A 268 -3.36 13.18 10.46
C SER A 268 -4.67 12.40 10.56
N MET A 269 -4.70 11.40 11.43
CA MET A 269 -5.92 10.68 11.80
C MET A 269 -6.90 11.56 12.57
N ALA A 270 -6.40 12.52 13.35
CA ALA A 270 -7.24 13.53 14.01
C ALA A 270 -8.06 14.35 13.00
N GLY A 271 -7.42 14.78 11.89
CA GLY A 271 -8.10 15.51 10.82
C GLY A 271 -9.23 14.70 10.18
N LEU A 272 -8.96 13.42 9.88
CA LEU A 272 -9.98 12.51 9.35
C LEU A 272 -11.15 12.32 10.33
N ALA A 273 -10.86 12.06 11.62
CA ALA A 273 -11.90 11.84 12.62
C ALA A 273 -12.79 13.08 12.84
N GLU A 274 -12.19 14.28 12.84
CA GLU A 274 -12.93 15.53 12.92
C GLU A 274 -13.86 15.71 11.71
N ALA A 275 -13.36 15.50 10.50
CA ALA A 275 -14.15 15.61 9.28
C ALA A 275 -15.30 14.58 9.24
N ALA A 276 -15.04 13.33 9.67
CA ALA A 276 -16.07 12.30 9.75
C ALA A 276 -17.18 12.66 10.75
N ARG A 277 -16.81 13.25 11.90
CA ARG A 277 -17.77 13.74 12.90
C ARG A 277 -18.64 14.86 12.34
N GLN A 278 -18.05 15.83 11.65
CA GLN A 278 -18.78 16.95 11.04
C GLN A 278 -19.71 16.51 9.91
N ALA A 279 -19.37 15.44 9.19
CA ALA A 279 -20.22 14.89 8.12
C ALA A 279 -21.44 14.11 8.63
N GLY A 280 -21.45 13.70 9.92
CA GLY A 280 -22.53 12.93 10.55
C GLY A 280 -23.49 13.75 11.43
N GLY A 281 -23.19 15.02 11.68
CA GLY A 281 -24.07 15.98 12.37
C GLY A 281 -24.89 16.81 11.38
#